data_AF-N4XH64-F1
#
_entry.id   AF-N4XH64-F1
#
_cell.length_a   1.000
_cell.length_b   1.000
_cell.length_c   1.000
_cell.angle_alpha   90.00
_cell.angle_beta   90.00
_cell.angle_gamma   90.00
#
_symmetry.space_group_name_H-M   'P 1'
#
loop_
_entity.id
_entity.type
_entity.pdbx_description
1 polymer ?
#
loop_
_entity_poly.entity_id
_entity_poly.type
_entity_poly.pdbx_seq_one_letter_code
_entity_poly.pdbx_strand_id
1 'polypeptide(L)'
;MLSIFVLHLIVSRQAPPEPSSYPLGDACTNEWRYLNFDPENETDKAHLELLHVILCGGEMLAITSYGAGAAERALKPYLRHFGVNEEQDEPEGRPDEYHFQDHVKNVLNLLAGDGQNNVRLGAVVGSFVVDNKDFGADIPNASNCDGSTYAYTLVDEPVDQREKIHFCDITWTGRLESIADVDCDALDPYPSVKMDSISRIILHEWTHYSSVGPQTSLGETIQDGVNDDGVSAYEPERTHGLIDPEQDDDPVGASLNADNYAWMALDAYVSRICATDPSGDNWQTFFTENPPDYEREDDSDPETPPSSRA
;
A
#
# COMPACT_ATOMS: atom_id res chain seq x y z
N MET A 1 53.13 22.30 -11.55
CA MET A 1 51.94 21.44 -11.41
C MET A 1 51.08 22.05 -10.30
N LEU A 2 50.01 22.73 -10.68
CA LEU A 2 48.98 23.24 -9.75
C LEU A 2 47.99 22.09 -9.54
N SER A 3 47.86 21.59 -8.31
CA SER A 3 46.69 20.80 -7.91
C SER A 3 45.70 21.75 -7.27
N ILE A 4 44.59 21.99 -7.95
CA ILE A 4 43.41 22.64 -7.39
C ILE A 4 42.68 21.57 -6.58
N PHE A 5 42.70 21.68 -5.26
CA PHE A 5 41.80 20.96 -4.40
C PHE A 5 40.44 21.65 -4.46
N VAL A 6 39.46 21.01 -5.12
CA VAL A 6 38.05 21.38 -4.99
C VAL A 6 37.60 20.85 -3.62
N LEU A 7 37.58 21.74 -2.63
CA LEU A 7 36.86 21.50 -1.39
C LEU A 7 35.38 21.34 -1.75
N HIS A 8 34.87 20.11 -1.77
CA HIS A 8 33.44 19.89 -1.68
C HIS A 8 33.02 20.40 -0.29
N LEU A 9 32.28 21.51 -0.29
CA LEU A 9 31.51 21.94 0.87
C LEU A 9 30.49 20.83 1.13
N ILE A 10 30.82 19.90 2.02
CA ILE A 10 29.82 19.08 2.70
C ILE A 10 29.07 20.08 3.57
N VAL A 11 27.94 20.58 3.07
CA VAL A 11 26.96 21.26 3.90
C VAL A 11 26.58 20.22 4.96
N SER A 12 26.98 20.47 6.21
CA SER A 12 26.51 19.71 7.36
C SER A 12 25.00 19.85 7.36
N ARG A 13 24.28 18.85 6.82
CA ARG A 13 22.83 18.77 6.96
C ARG A 13 22.53 18.82 8.45
N GLN A 14 21.59 19.68 8.84
CA GLN A 14 21.11 19.69 10.22
C GLN A 14 20.69 18.26 10.56
N ALA A 15 21.04 17.80 11.78
CA ALA A 15 20.47 16.57 12.30
C ALA A 15 18.95 16.66 12.14
N PRO A 16 18.28 15.56 11.74
CA PRO A 16 16.84 15.57 11.61
C PRO A 16 16.27 16.03 12.95
N PRO A 17 15.20 16.84 12.98
CA PRO A 17 14.60 17.22 14.24
C PRO A 17 14.28 15.94 15.02
N GLU A 18 14.46 16.00 16.33
CA GLU A 18 14.00 14.93 17.21
C GLU A 18 12.55 14.60 16.83
N PRO A 19 12.17 13.30 16.78
CA PRO A 19 10.80 12.94 16.52
C PRO A 19 9.88 13.75 17.41
N SER A 20 8.83 14.29 16.80
CA SER A 20 7.86 15.08 17.54
C SER A 20 7.39 14.23 18.73
N SER A 21 7.35 14.83 19.92
CA SER A 21 6.79 14.18 21.12
C SER A 21 5.27 14.00 21.03
N TYR A 22 4.69 14.36 19.89
CA TYR A 22 3.29 14.18 19.55
C TYR A 22 2.90 12.70 19.64
N PRO A 23 1.76 12.43 20.29
CA PRO A 23 0.40 12.73 19.81
C PRO A 23 -0.16 14.12 20.18
N LEU A 24 -1.18 14.57 19.45
CA LEU A 24 -2.17 15.58 19.89
C LEU A 24 -2.94 14.94 21.08
N GLY A 25 -2.35 14.95 22.27
CA GLY A 25 -2.98 14.37 23.46
C GLY A 25 -2.89 12.84 23.55
N ASP A 26 -3.96 12.12 23.18
CA ASP A 26 -4.19 10.70 23.50
C ASP A 26 -3.77 9.76 22.35
N ALA A 27 -2.47 9.50 22.18
CA ALA A 27 -2.03 8.48 21.20
C ALA A 27 -2.70 7.14 21.47
N CYS A 28 -3.15 6.48 20.40
CA CYS A 28 -3.52 5.07 20.52
C CYS A 28 -2.28 4.17 20.57
N THR A 29 -2.50 2.92 20.97
CA THR A 29 -1.43 1.92 21.00
C THR A 29 -0.89 1.69 19.59
N ASN A 30 0.44 1.77 19.43
CA ASN A 30 1.16 1.56 18.17
C ASN A 30 0.87 2.60 17.07
N GLU A 31 0.45 3.81 17.45
CA GLU A 31 0.50 4.97 16.55
C GLU A 31 1.95 5.31 16.15
N TRP A 32 2.12 5.90 14.97
CA TRP A 32 3.45 6.20 14.41
C TRP A 32 4.18 7.29 15.17
N ARG A 33 5.47 7.43 14.85
CA ARG A 33 6.26 8.61 15.17
C ARG A 33 6.24 9.57 13.99
N TYR A 34 6.09 10.86 14.28
CA TYR A 34 6.00 11.91 13.27
C TYR A 34 7.24 12.82 13.30
N LEU A 35 7.84 13.08 12.14
CA LEU A 35 8.98 13.98 11.94
C LEU A 35 8.57 15.17 11.06
N ASN A 36 9.18 16.33 11.30
CA ASN A 36 9.04 17.53 10.46
C ASN A 36 7.61 18.10 10.33
N PHE A 37 6.68 17.73 11.21
CA PHE A 37 5.40 18.42 11.35
C PHE A 37 5.53 19.59 12.31
N ASP A 38 5.04 20.76 11.91
CA ASP A 38 4.92 21.95 12.75
C ASP A 38 3.54 21.94 13.46
N PRO A 39 3.48 21.66 14.77
CA PRO A 39 2.22 21.61 15.51
C PRO A 39 1.59 22.99 15.71
N GLU A 40 2.19 24.09 15.24
CA GLU A 40 1.56 25.41 15.19
C GLU A 40 1.00 25.74 13.79
N ASN A 41 1.36 24.96 12.77
CA ASN A 41 0.84 25.08 11.42
C ASN A 41 -0.50 24.33 11.30
N GLU A 42 -1.55 25.02 10.86
CA GLU A 42 -2.90 24.43 10.76
C GLU A 42 -3.01 23.32 9.70
N THR A 43 -2.23 23.37 8.62
CA THR A 43 -2.17 22.31 7.62
C THR A 43 -1.55 21.04 8.20
N ASP A 44 -0.39 21.17 8.87
CA ASP A 44 0.29 20.04 9.51
C ASP A 44 -0.57 19.43 10.62
N LYS A 45 -1.27 20.26 11.41
CA LYS A 45 -2.27 19.79 12.39
C LYS A 45 -3.37 18.96 11.72
N ALA A 46 -3.94 19.44 10.62
CA ALA A 46 -5.01 18.74 9.92
C ALA A 46 -4.53 17.39 9.35
N HIS A 47 -3.32 17.34 8.80
CA HIS A 47 -2.72 16.08 8.33
C HIS A 47 -2.51 15.10 9.49
N LEU A 48 -1.95 15.57 10.61
CA LEU A 48 -1.76 14.74 11.81
C LEU A 48 -3.09 14.26 12.39
N GLU A 49 -4.12 15.10 12.42
CA GLU A 49 -5.46 14.73 12.89
C GLU A 49 -6.08 13.65 11.99
N LEU A 50 -5.96 13.77 10.67
CA LEU A 50 -6.45 12.76 9.73
C LEU A 50 -5.74 11.41 9.94
N LEU A 51 -4.41 11.40 9.99
CA LEU A 51 -3.63 10.18 10.24
C LEU A 51 -3.97 9.55 11.59
N HIS A 52 -4.14 10.37 12.63
CA HIS A 52 -4.56 9.92 13.95
C HIS A 52 -5.94 9.27 13.91
N VAL A 53 -6.92 9.89 13.25
CA VAL A 53 -8.28 9.35 13.11
C VAL A 53 -8.28 8.00 12.38
N ILE A 54 -7.51 7.87 11.30
CA ILE A 54 -7.41 6.62 10.53
C ILE A 54 -6.82 5.48 11.36
N LEU A 55 -5.76 5.75 12.14
CA LEU A 55 -5.11 4.73 12.97
C LEU A 55 -5.93 4.41 14.22
N CYS A 56 -6.33 5.44 14.95
CA CYS A 56 -6.94 5.31 16.27
C CYS A 56 -8.47 5.11 16.22
N GLY A 57 -9.11 5.49 15.11
CA GLY A 57 -10.51 5.16 14.82
C GLY A 57 -10.74 3.69 14.48
N GLY A 58 -9.67 2.92 14.26
CA GLY A 58 -9.70 1.48 13.98
C GLY A 58 -9.89 1.14 12.51
N GLU A 59 -9.82 2.12 11.60
CA GLU A 59 -9.96 1.90 10.15
C GLU A 59 -8.85 0.99 9.63
N MET A 60 -7.59 1.32 9.92
CA MET A 60 -6.44 0.49 9.52
C MET A 60 -6.48 -0.91 10.13
N LEU A 61 -6.96 -1.02 11.37
CA LEU A 61 -7.15 -2.31 12.03
C LEU A 61 -8.22 -3.13 11.33
N ALA A 62 -9.33 -2.50 10.91
CA ALA A 62 -10.39 -3.17 10.20
C ALA A 62 -9.93 -3.68 8.83
N ILE A 63 -9.30 -2.83 7.99
CA ILE A 63 -8.88 -3.28 6.65
C ILE A 63 -7.88 -4.43 6.71
N THR A 64 -6.87 -4.33 7.59
CA THR A 64 -5.85 -5.38 7.72
C THR A 64 -6.46 -6.68 8.25
N SER A 65 -7.38 -6.58 9.22
CA SER A 65 -8.06 -7.76 9.77
C SER A 65 -9.01 -8.43 8.77
N TYR A 66 -9.80 -7.67 8.02
CA TYR A 66 -10.72 -8.22 7.03
C TYR A 66 -9.96 -8.79 5.84
N GLY A 67 -8.87 -8.14 5.41
CA GLY A 67 -7.95 -8.70 4.40
C GLY A 67 -7.31 -10.01 4.88
N ALA A 68 -6.81 -10.06 6.13
CA ALA A 68 -6.26 -11.29 6.70
C ALA A 68 -7.29 -12.43 6.76
N GLY A 69 -8.53 -12.12 7.13
CA GLY A 69 -9.63 -13.09 7.14
C GLY A 69 -10.07 -13.55 5.75
N ALA A 70 -10.04 -12.65 4.75
CA ALA A 70 -10.28 -12.99 3.35
C ALA A 70 -9.21 -13.93 2.81
N ALA A 71 -7.93 -13.64 3.12
CA ALA A 71 -6.81 -14.51 2.79
C ALA A 71 -6.93 -15.86 3.50
N GLU A 72 -7.16 -15.90 4.82
CA GLU A 72 -7.30 -17.14 5.59
C GLU A 72 -8.33 -18.12 5.01
N ARG A 73 -9.42 -17.60 4.43
CA ARG A 73 -10.52 -18.40 3.89
C ARG A 73 -10.57 -18.46 2.37
N ALA A 74 -9.58 -17.89 1.68
CA ALA A 74 -9.55 -17.75 0.22
C ALA A 74 -10.87 -17.20 -0.35
N LEU A 75 -11.41 -16.14 0.27
CA LEU A 75 -12.65 -15.51 -0.16
C LEU A 75 -12.45 -14.73 -1.47
N LYS A 76 -13.57 -14.34 -2.11
CA LYS A 76 -13.53 -13.55 -3.36
C LYS A 76 -12.55 -12.36 -3.37
N PRO A 77 -12.45 -11.51 -2.32
CA PRO A 77 -11.42 -10.47 -2.26
C PRO A 77 -10.01 -11.01 -2.46
N TYR A 78 -9.64 -12.08 -1.75
CA TYR A 78 -8.33 -12.69 -1.91
C TYR A 78 -8.11 -13.22 -3.33
N LEU A 79 -9.08 -13.98 -3.85
CA LEU A 79 -8.99 -14.62 -5.16
C LEU A 79 -8.86 -13.62 -6.31
N ARG A 80 -9.41 -12.41 -6.16
CA ARG A 80 -9.29 -11.34 -7.17
C ARG A 80 -7.91 -10.69 -7.21
N HIS A 81 -7.10 -10.79 -6.15
CA HIS A 81 -5.82 -10.09 -6.07
C HIS A 81 -4.61 -11.02 -5.90
N PHE A 82 -4.76 -12.29 -5.54
CA PHE A 82 -3.63 -13.21 -5.39
C PHE A 82 -3.81 -14.55 -6.14
N GLY A 83 -5.00 -14.80 -6.69
CA GLY A 83 -5.32 -16.08 -7.33
C GLY A 83 -5.27 -17.28 -6.37
N VAL A 84 -5.37 -18.49 -6.93
CA VAL A 84 -5.05 -19.74 -6.22
C VAL A 84 -3.83 -20.33 -6.90
N ASN A 85 -2.77 -20.65 -6.16
CA ASN A 85 -1.65 -21.38 -6.73
C ASN A 85 -1.80 -22.86 -6.39
N GLU A 86 -2.54 -23.62 -7.21
CA GLU A 86 -2.85 -25.04 -6.92
C GLU A 86 -1.58 -25.90 -6.70
N GLU A 87 -0.43 -25.56 -7.30
CA GLU A 87 0.83 -26.31 -7.13
C GLU A 87 1.51 -26.07 -5.78
N GLN A 88 1.31 -24.89 -5.19
CA GLN A 88 1.91 -24.48 -3.90
C GLN A 88 0.89 -24.42 -2.75
N ASP A 89 -0.41 -24.42 -3.02
CA ASP A 89 -1.49 -24.34 -2.03
C ASP A 89 -2.14 -25.72 -1.76
N GLU A 90 -1.64 -26.83 -2.35
CA GLU A 90 -2.06 -28.20 -1.98
C GLU A 90 -1.35 -28.70 -0.68
N PRO A 91 -2.06 -28.84 0.45
CA PRO A 91 -1.46 -29.11 1.76
C PRO A 91 -0.99 -30.56 1.96
N GLU A 92 -1.39 -31.50 1.10
CA GLU A 92 -1.11 -32.95 1.30
C GLU A 92 0.25 -33.40 0.74
N GLY A 93 0.96 -32.54 -0.01
CA GLY A 93 2.21 -32.91 -0.67
C GLY A 93 3.49 -32.50 0.08
N ARG A 94 3.55 -31.26 0.59
CA ARG A 94 4.82 -30.60 0.97
C ARG A 94 4.63 -29.53 2.07
N PRO A 95 4.62 -29.91 3.36
CA PRO A 95 4.45 -28.97 4.48
C PRO A 95 5.63 -27.99 4.71
N ASP A 96 6.67 -28.06 3.87
CA ASP A 96 7.85 -27.19 3.83
C ASP A 96 7.86 -26.21 2.65
N GLU A 97 6.81 -26.18 1.83
CA GLU A 97 6.69 -25.29 0.67
C GLU A 97 5.94 -23.99 1.04
N TYR A 98 6.22 -22.92 0.31
CA TYR A 98 5.68 -21.60 0.54
C TYR A 98 4.20 -21.55 0.11
N HIS A 99 3.28 -21.40 1.07
CA HIS A 99 1.85 -21.21 0.79
C HIS A 99 1.55 -19.70 0.64
N PHE A 100 1.19 -19.25 -0.57
CA PHE A 100 0.93 -17.83 -0.85
C PHE A 100 -0.18 -17.27 0.03
N GLN A 101 -1.24 -18.05 0.21
CA GLN A 101 -2.37 -17.69 1.04
C GLN A 101 -1.95 -17.44 2.51
N ASP A 102 -1.13 -18.33 3.07
CA ASP A 102 -0.62 -18.17 4.43
C ASP A 102 0.33 -16.99 4.54
N HIS A 103 1.15 -16.74 3.53
CA HIS A 103 2.02 -15.59 3.48
C HIS A 103 1.21 -14.28 3.54
N VAL A 104 0.23 -14.10 2.66
CA VAL A 104 -0.61 -12.91 2.62
C VAL A 104 -1.34 -12.70 3.94
N LYS A 105 -1.93 -13.78 4.49
CA LYS A 105 -2.55 -13.77 5.81
C LYS A 105 -1.57 -13.33 6.91
N ASN A 106 -0.35 -13.86 6.91
CA ASN A 106 0.63 -13.58 7.95
C ASN A 106 1.13 -12.14 7.91
N VAL A 107 1.34 -11.57 6.70
CA VAL A 107 1.68 -10.15 6.51
C VAL A 107 0.58 -9.27 7.11
N LEU A 108 -0.68 -9.52 6.73
CA LEU A 108 -1.80 -8.71 7.22
C LEU A 108 -2.08 -8.89 8.71
N ASN A 109 -1.91 -10.10 9.25
CA ASN A 109 -2.00 -10.34 10.69
C ASN A 109 -0.87 -9.62 11.44
N LEU A 110 0.36 -9.61 10.93
CA LEU A 110 1.47 -8.89 11.55
C LEU A 110 1.13 -7.39 11.71
N LEU A 111 0.45 -6.79 10.73
CA LEU A 111 -0.03 -5.41 10.76
C LEU A 111 -1.27 -5.23 11.67
N ALA A 112 -2.23 -6.15 11.61
CA ALA A 112 -3.46 -6.13 12.41
C ALA A 112 -3.24 -6.46 13.91
N GLY A 113 -2.12 -7.10 14.27
CA GLY A 113 -1.81 -7.51 15.65
C GLY A 113 -2.02 -9.00 15.90
N ASP A 114 -2.30 -9.41 17.14
CA ASP A 114 -2.30 -10.82 17.55
C ASP A 114 -3.39 -11.71 16.93
N GLY A 115 -4.14 -11.21 15.93
CA GLY A 115 -5.06 -11.95 15.06
C GLY A 115 -6.22 -12.65 15.76
N GLN A 116 -6.26 -12.63 17.09
CA GLN A 116 -7.18 -13.44 17.88
C GLN A 116 -8.38 -12.64 18.38
N ASN A 117 -8.37 -11.29 18.30
CA ASN A 117 -9.51 -10.45 18.69
C ASN A 117 -9.60 -9.08 17.98
N ASN A 118 -8.69 -8.71 17.06
CA ASN A 118 -8.66 -7.44 16.32
C ASN A 118 -8.95 -6.21 17.21
N VAL A 119 -8.22 -6.07 18.31
CA VAL A 119 -8.48 -5.00 19.30
C VAL A 119 -7.51 -3.82 19.18
N ARG A 120 -6.38 -4.01 18.48
CA ARG A 120 -5.31 -3.01 18.33
C ARG A 120 -4.36 -3.39 17.20
N LEU A 121 -3.78 -2.41 16.52
CA LEU A 121 -2.73 -2.59 15.51
C LEU A 121 -1.51 -3.33 16.08
N GLY A 122 -0.78 -4.02 15.21
CA GLY A 122 0.42 -4.77 15.54
C GLY A 122 1.57 -3.89 16.03
N ALA A 123 2.46 -4.48 16.85
CA ALA A 123 3.61 -3.75 17.39
C ALA A 123 4.58 -3.26 16.31
N VAL A 124 4.62 -3.94 15.14
CA VAL A 124 5.43 -3.52 14.00
C VAL A 124 5.01 -2.13 13.51
N VAL A 125 3.71 -1.84 13.49
CA VAL A 125 3.16 -0.56 13.03
C VAL A 125 3.66 0.59 13.88
N GLY A 126 3.75 0.39 15.20
CA GLY A 126 4.27 1.42 16.13
C GLY A 126 5.76 1.70 15.99
N SER A 127 6.48 0.93 15.14
CA SER A 127 7.87 1.20 14.82
C SER A 127 8.05 2.10 13.58
N PHE A 128 6.99 2.29 12.78
CA PHE A 128 7.03 3.11 11.58
C PHE A 128 7.15 4.60 11.91
N VAL A 129 7.69 5.33 10.94
CA VAL A 129 7.99 6.76 11.07
C VAL A 129 7.46 7.48 9.85
N VAL A 130 6.66 8.51 10.07
CA VAL A 130 6.19 9.41 9.00
C VAL A 130 7.00 10.69 9.06
N ASP A 131 7.56 11.09 7.93
CA ASP A 131 8.30 12.33 7.77
C ASP A 131 7.53 13.28 6.85
N ASN A 132 7.18 14.47 7.34
CA ASN A 132 6.47 15.49 6.54
C ASN A 132 7.38 16.16 5.49
N LYS A 133 8.70 15.93 5.56
CA LYS A 133 9.64 16.43 4.55
C LYS A 133 9.75 15.40 3.41
N ASP A 134 9.67 15.86 2.16
CA ASP A 134 10.09 15.07 0.99
C ASP A 134 11.61 14.84 1.05
N PHE A 135 12.01 13.81 1.79
CA PHE A 135 13.39 13.40 1.99
C PHE A 135 13.92 12.54 0.82
N GLY A 136 13.03 11.97 0.01
CA GLY A 136 13.38 11.20 -1.20
C GLY A 136 14.03 12.10 -2.25
N ALA A 137 13.58 13.37 -2.35
CA ALA A 137 14.20 14.38 -3.21
C ALA A 137 15.69 14.64 -2.92
N ASP A 138 16.15 14.29 -1.72
CA ASP A 138 17.53 14.44 -1.28
C ASP A 138 18.41 13.20 -1.56
N ILE A 139 17.83 12.12 -2.09
CA ILE A 139 18.47 10.82 -2.40
C ILE A 139 18.55 10.64 -3.93
N PRO A 140 19.75 10.41 -4.51
CA PRO A 140 19.89 10.22 -5.95
C PRO A 140 19.10 9.01 -6.48
N ASN A 141 18.29 9.23 -7.51
CA ASN A 141 17.46 8.21 -8.19
C ASN A 141 16.43 7.51 -7.29
N ALA A 142 16.05 8.11 -6.16
CA ALA A 142 14.99 7.60 -5.31
C ALA A 142 13.63 8.17 -5.72
N SER A 143 12.56 7.48 -5.32
CA SER A 143 11.19 8.00 -5.38
C SER A 143 11.08 9.29 -4.56
N ASN A 144 10.28 10.23 -5.06
CA ASN A 144 9.99 11.51 -4.43
C ASN A 144 8.62 12.02 -4.89
N CYS A 145 8.22 13.19 -4.40
CA CYS A 145 6.98 13.80 -4.84
C CYS A 145 7.15 14.50 -6.20
N ASP A 146 6.57 13.91 -7.25
CA ASP A 146 6.64 14.43 -8.62
C ASP A 146 5.32 15.08 -9.12
N GLY A 147 4.30 15.10 -8.25
CA GLY A 147 2.95 15.60 -8.56
C GLY A 147 1.94 14.51 -8.92
N SER A 148 2.41 13.26 -9.11
CA SER A 148 1.60 12.06 -9.31
C SER A 148 1.78 11.02 -8.20
N THR A 149 2.95 10.98 -7.55
CA THR A 149 3.21 10.12 -6.39
C THR A 149 2.34 10.51 -5.21
N TYR A 150 1.59 9.56 -4.65
CA TYR A 150 0.81 9.76 -3.43
C TYR A 150 1.67 9.67 -2.16
N ALA A 151 2.52 8.65 -2.07
CA ALA A 151 3.43 8.44 -0.97
C ALA A 151 4.62 7.61 -1.43
N TYR A 152 5.63 7.51 -0.58
CA TYR A 152 6.73 6.56 -0.76
C TYR A 152 7.32 6.14 0.59
N THR A 153 7.93 4.96 0.61
CA THR A 153 8.66 4.43 1.76
C THR A 153 10.10 4.13 1.38
N LEU A 154 11.06 4.74 2.09
CA LEU A 154 12.48 4.64 1.78
C LEU A 154 13.35 4.68 3.04
N VAL A 155 14.56 4.15 2.93
CA VAL A 155 15.63 4.36 3.93
C VAL A 155 16.25 5.75 3.71
N ASP A 156 16.21 6.59 4.74
CA ASP A 156 16.87 7.90 4.72
C ASP A 156 18.39 7.77 4.98
N GLU A 157 19.09 7.14 4.02
CA GLU A 157 20.52 6.88 4.10
C GLU A 157 21.38 8.16 4.28
N PRO A 158 21.07 9.29 3.63
CA PRO A 158 21.89 10.49 3.77
C PRO A 158 21.83 11.13 5.16
N VAL A 159 20.85 10.77 6.00
CA VAL A 159 20.58 11.49 7.26
C VAL A 159 20.63 10.57 8.48
N ASP A 160 19.80 9.53 8.55
CA ASP A 160 19.64 8.73 9.78
C ASP A 160 19.49 7.21 9.60
N GLN A 161 19.52 6.72 8.36
CA GLN A 161 19.50 5.28 8.03
C GLN A 161 18.25 4.56 8.56
N ARG A 162 17.13 5.29 8.69
CA ARG A 162 15.83 4.73 9.08
C ARG A 162 14.88 4.66 7.90
N GLU A 163 14.08 3.59 7.85
CA GLU A 163 12.92 3.48 6.96
C GLU A 163 11.82 4.44 7.42
N LYS A 164 11.34 5.26 6.50
CA LYS A 164 10.32 6.28 6.74
C LYS A 164 9.32 6.31 5.60
N ILE A 165 8.10 6.70 5.92
CA ILE A 165 7.04 7.04 4.97
C ILE A 165 7.01 8.55 4.78
N HIS A 166 6.82 9.01 3.56
CA HIS A 166 6.39 10.37 3.27
C HIS A 166 5.10 10.34 2.44
N PHE A 167 4.10 11.12 2.86
CA PHE A 167 2.88 11.32 2.08
C PHE A 167 2.97 12.65 1.33
N CYS A 168 2.96 12.58 0.01
CA CYS A 168 3.03 13.72 -0.90
C CYS A 168 1.74 14.55 -0.89
N ASP A 169 1.85 15.80 -1.37
CA ASP A 169 0.75 16.78 -1.38
C ASP A 169 -0.57 16.23 -1.94
N ILE A 170 -0.50 15.45 -3.03
CA ILE A 170 -1.69 14.91 -3.70
C ILE A 170 -2.55 14.02 -2.78
N THR A 171 -1.94 13.32 -1.82
CA THR A 171 -2.66 12.50 -0.82
C THR A 171 -3.61 13.33 0.02
N TRP A 172 -3.28 14.59 0.27
CA TRP A 172 -4.05 15.50 1.12
C TRP A 172 -5.13 16.29 0.37
N THR A 173 -5.18 16.22 -0.96
CA THR A 173 -6.02 17.11 -1.80
C THR A 173 -7.53 16.82 -1.77
N GLY A 174 -8.00 15.96 -0.84
CA GLY A 174 -9.41 15.60 -0.70
C GLY A 174 -9.97 14.71 -1.81
N ARG A 175 -9.10 14.20 -2.70
CA ARG A 175 -9.47 13.14 -3.67
C ARG A 175 -9.59 11.77 -3.00
N LEU A 176 -8.89 11.59 -1.88
CA LEU A 176 -8.91 10.38 -1.06
C LEU A 176 -9.70 10.70 0.20
N GLU A 177 -10.78 9.98 0.42
CA GLU A 177 -11.61 10.09 1.62
C GLU A 177 -11.24 8.99 2.62
N SER A 178 -11.73 9.08 3.85
CA SER A 178 -11.72 7.93 4.77
C SER A 178 -12.60 6.84 4.17
N ILE A 179 -12.30 5.58 4.41
CA ILE A 179 -13.16 4.47 3.97
C ILE A 179 -14.58 4.60 4.57
N ALA A 180 -14.71 5.28 5.72
CA ALA A 180 -16.00 5.55 6.35
C ALA A 180 -16.93 6.41 5.48
N ASP A 181 -16.39 7.16 4.52
CA ASP A 181 -17.13 8.08 3.64
C ASP A 181 -17.49 7.46 2.28
N VAL A 182 -17.06 6.21 2.00
CA VAL A 182 -17.33 5.52 0.73
C VAL A 182 -18.84 5.40 0.47
N ASP A 183 -19.29 5.94 -0.67
CA ASP A 183 -20.65 5.80 -1.16
C ASP A 183 -20.85 4.46 -1.88
N CYS A 184 -21.35 3.46 -1.14
CA CYS A 184 -21.62 2.11 -1.64
C CYS A 184 -22.52 2.06 -2.88
N ASP A 185 -23.42 3.05 -3.09
CA ASP A 185 -24.34 3.07 -4.23
C ASP A 185 -23.67 3.62 -5.51
N ALA A 186 -22.52 4.28 -5.39
CA ALA A 186 -21.76 4.86 -6.50
C ALA A 186 -20.65 3.95 -7.05
N LEU A 187 -20.37 2.84 -6.35
CA LEU A 187 -19.33 1.88 -6.70
C LEU A 187 -19.65 1.11 -7.98
N ASP A 188 -18.61 0.69 -8.68
CA ASP A 188 -18.72 -0.22 -9.81
C ASP A 188 -19.06 -1.66 -9.35
N PRO A 189 -19.47 -2.56 -10.26
CA PRO A 189 -19.70 -3.97 -9.93
C PRO A 189 -18.44 -4.76 -9.51
N TYR A 190 -17.27 -4.13 -9.62
CA TYR A 190 -15.94 -4.63 -9.27
C TYR A 190 -15.21 -3.59 -8.39
N PRO A 191 -14.18 -3.99 -7.62
CA PRO A 191 -13.36 -3.04 -6.86
C PRO A 191 -12.61 -2.11 -7.80
N SER A 192 -13.05 -0.86 -7.95
CA SER A 192 -12.41 0.14 -8.81
C SER A 192 -11.79 1.27 -7.99
N VAL A 193 -11.10 2.20 -8.66
CA VAL A 193 -10.57 3.42 -8.03
C VAL A 193 -11.64 4.31 -7.37
N LYS A 194 -12.94 4.03 -7.55
CA LYS A 194 -14.02 4.76 -6.85
C LYS A 194 -14.10 4.48 -5.36
N MET A 195 -13.56 3.36 -4.88
CA MET A 195 -13.46 3.09 -3.44
C MET A 195 -12.13 3.53 -2.85
N ASP A 196 -11.30 4.22 -3.62
CA ASP A 196 -9.95 4.58 -3.21
C ASP A 196 -9.95 5.48 -1.96
N SER A 197 -8.98 5.25 -1.09
CA SER A 197 -8.88 5.90 0.21
C SER A 197 -7.43 6.10 0.63
N ILE A 198 -7.24 7.06 1.53
CA ILE A 198 -5.94 7.28 2.16
C ILE A 198 -5.48 6.05 2.95
N SER A 199 -6.41 5.27 3.51
CA SER A 199 -6.09 4.03 4.23
C SER A 199 -5.49 2.94 3.34
N ARG A 200 -5.89 2.89 2.06
CA ARG A 200 -5.28 2.00 1.07
C ARG A 200 -3.85 2.44 0.74
N ILE A 201 -3.60 3.76 0.57
CA ILE A 201 -2.23 4.29 0.46
C ILE A 201 -1.39 3.91 1.68
N ILE A 202 -1.93 4.14 2.89
CA ILE A 202 -1.21 3.83 4.12
C ILE A 202 -0.83 2.34 4.19
N LEU A 203 -1.77 1.45 3.85
CA LEU A 203 -1.51 0.01 3.86
C LEU A 203 -0.46 -0.38 2.81
N HIS A 204 -0.53 0.19 1.61
CA HIS A 204 0.48 0.01 0.57
C HIS A 204 1.88 0.33 1.14
N GLU A 205 2.06 1.52 1.71
CA GLU A 205 3.35 1.95 2.27
C GLU A 205 3.83 1.09 3.44
N TRP A 206 2.92 0.59 4.28
CA TRP A 206 3.28 -0.34 5.35
C TRP A 206 3.94 -1.61 4.85
N THR A 207 3.51 -2.12 3.70
CA THR A 207 4.05 -3.38 3.17
C THR A 207 5.49 -3.25 2.71
N HIS A 208 5.96 -2.06 2.33
CA HIS A 208 7.35 -1.82 1.93
C HIS A 208 8.37 -1.89 3.08
N TYR A 209 7.93 -1.76 4.34
CA TYR A 209 8.86 -1.86 5.47
C TYR A 209 9.55 -3.23 5.49
N SER A 210 10.87 -3.23 5.60
CA SER A 210 11.66 -4.47 5.70
C SER A 210 11.26 -5.38 6.87
N SER A 211 10.60 -4.82 7.89
CA SER A 211 10.07 -5.57 9.04
C SER A 211 8.73 -6.28 8.79
N VAL A 212 8.08 -6.04 7.64
CA VAL A 212 6.75 -6.58 7.30
C VAL A 212 6.86 -7.77 6.34
N GLY A 213 7.74 -7.66 5.35
CA GLY A 213 8.11 -8.78 4.49
C GLY A 213 8.71 -9.95 5.29
N PRO A 214 8.63 -11.18 4.79
CA PRO A 214 9.08 -12.34 5.53
C PRO A 214 10.59 -12.33 5.75
N GLN A 215 11.05 -12.84 6.90
CA GLN A 215 12.42 -13.33 7.08
C GLN A 215 12.61 -14.68 6.35
N THR A 216 12.13 -14.84 5.12
CA THR A 216 12.27 -16.11 4.39
C THR A 216 13.63 -16.19 3.69
N SER A 217 14.04 -17.43 3.42
CA SER A 217 15.26 -17.80 2.68
C SER A 217 15.36 -17.26 1.24
N LEU A 218 14.35 -16.53 0.77
CA LEU A 218 14.26 -15.97 -0.59
C LEU A 218 14.77 -14.52 -0.67
N GLY A 219 14.84 -13.78 0.44
CA GLY A 219 15.41 -12.43 0.45
C GLY A 219 14.60 -11.38 -0.31
N GLU A 220 13.32 -11.64 -0.55
CA GLU A 220 12.43 -10.78 -1.35
C GLU A 220 11.56 -9.89 -0.44
N THR A 221 11.65 -8.59 -0.64
CA THR A 221 10.83 -7.55 0.00
C THR A 221 9.58 -7.28 -0.83
N ILE A 222 8.45 -6.97 -0.19
CA ILE A 222 7.26 -6.47 -0.91
C ILE A 222 7.60 -5.10 -1.50
N GLN A 223 7.38 -4.95 -2.80
CA GLN A 223 7.83 -3.85 -3.63
C GLN A 223 6.68 -3.36 -4.54
N ASP A 224 6.94 -2.32 -5.32
CA ASP A 224 6.05 -1.94 -6.41
C ASP A 224 6.25 -2.91 -7.58
N GLY A 225 5.25 -3.74 -7.82
CA GLY A 225 5.22 -4.70 -8.91
C GLY A 225 5.11 -4.00 -10.26
N VAL A 226 5.47 -4.72 -11.32
CA VAL A 226 5.31 -4.28 -12.70
C VAL A 226 4.58 -5.36 -13.49
N ASN A 227 3.71 -4.94 -14.41
CA ASN A 227 3.11 -5.84 -15.38
C ASN A 227 4.10 -6.19 -16.51
N ASP A 228 3.71 -7.12 -17.37
CA ASP A 228 4.51 -7.54 -18.53
C ASP A 228 4.82 -6.42 -19.54
N ASP A 229 4.02 -5.35 -19.55
CA ASP A 229 4.27 -4.14 -20.35
C ASP A 229 5.38 -3.23 -19.75
N GLY A 230 5.90 -3.60 -18.57
CA GLY A 230 6.94 -2.85 -17.86
C GLY A 230 6.42 -1.64 -17.09
N VAL A 231 5.10 -1.46 -17.02
CA VAL A 231 4.45 -0.38 -16.26
C VAL A 231 4.11 -0.89 -14.85
N SER A 232 4.16 -0.01 -13.86
CA SER A 232 3.81 -0.35 -12.49
C SER A 232 2.41 -0.94 -12.38
N ALA A 233 2.28 -2.03 -11.63
CA ALA A 233 1.03 -2.72 -11.39
C ALA A 233 0.19 -2.01 -10.30
N TYR A 234 -0.11 -0.73 -10.54
CA TYR A 234 -0.97 0.10 -9.69
C TYR A 234 -2.41 0.08 -10.17
N GLU A 235 -3.34 0.24 -9.23
CA GLU A 235 -4.79 0.24 -9.47
C GLU A 235 -5.37 -1.19 -9.65
N PRO A 236 -6.69 -1.37 -9.43
CA PRO A 236 -7.30 -2.70 -9.39
C PRO A 236 -7.15 -3.52 -10.67
N GLU A 237 -7.23 -2.87 -11.84
CA GLU A 237 -7.09 -3.49 -13.15
C GLU A 237 -5.72 -4.15 -13.33
N ARG A 238 -4.64 -3.40 -13.04
CA ARG A 238 -3.27 -3.86 -13.20
C ARG A 238 -2.85 -4.86 -12.12
N THR A 239 -3.30 -4.67 -10.88
CA THR A 239 -3.07 -5.65 -9.80
C THR A 239 -3.78 -6.98 -10.08
N HIS A 240 -5.00 -6.94 -10.65
CA HIS A 240 -5.69 -8.14 -11.11
C HIS A 240 -4.98 -8.79 -12.29
N GLY A 241 -4.49 -8.00 -13.25
CA GLY A 241 -3.75 -8.47 -14.42
C GLY A 241 -2.53 -9.33 -14.09
N LEU A 242 -1.86 -9.08 -12.94
CA LEU A 242 -0.78 -9.94 -12.45
C LEU A 242 -1.21 -11.39 -12.22
N ILE A 243 -2.47 -11.66 -11.86
CA ILE A 243 -2.94 -13.03 -11.56
C ILE A 243 -3.89 -13.60 -12.61
N ASP A 244 -4.23 -12.80 -13.62
CA ASP A 244 -5.13 -13.21 -14.68
C ASP A 244 -4.39 -14.06 -15.73
N PRO A 245 -4.80 -15.32 -15.96
CA PRO A 245 -4.18 -16.20 -16.97
C PRO A 245 -4.28 -15.70 -18.41
N GLU A 246 -5.18 -14.76 -18.70
CA GLU A 246 -5.30 -14.12 -20.02
C GLU A 246 -4.40 -12.89 -20.17
N GLN A 247 -3.76 -12.43 -19.09
CA GLN A 247 -2.86 -11.28 -19.04
C GLN A 247 -1.43 -11.71 -18.69
N ASP A 248 -0.98 -11.54 -17.45
CA ASP A 248 0.43 -11.75 -17.06
C ASP A 248 0.69 -13.13 -16.44
N ASP A 249 -0.31 -13.75 -15.80
CA ASP A 249 -0.20 -15.06 -15.12
C ASP A 249 1.00 -15.18 -14.17
N ASP A 250 1.29 -14.12 -13.39
CA ASP A 250 2.36 -14.00 -12.40
C ASP A 250 1.84 -13.90 -10.94
N PRO A 251 1.35 -15.02 -10.36
CA PRO A 251 0.93 -15.05 -8.96
C PRO A 251 2.07 -14.80 -7.97
N VAL A 252 3.33 -15.02 -8.37
CA VAL A 252 4.50 -14.71 -7.53
C VAL A 252 4.68 -13.19 -7.47
N GLY A 253 4.65 -12.51 -8.61
CA GLY A 253 4.70 -11.06 -8.70
C GLY A 253 3.59 -10.39 -7.91
N ALA A 254 2.36 -10.91 -7.98
CA ALA A 254 1.25 -10.43 -7.15
C ALA A 254 1.56 -10.55 -5.65
N SER A 255 2.18 -11.66 -5.20
CA SER A 255 2.56 -11.85 -3.79
C SER A 255 3.65 -10.89 -3.31
N LEU A 256 4.41 -10.30 -4.24
CA LEU A 256 5.47 -9.34 -3.98
C LEU A 256 5.04 -7.89 -4.25
N ASN A 257 3.83 -7.65 -4.78
CA ASN A 257 3.35 -6.31 -5.11
C ASN A 257 2.57 -5.69 -3.94
N ALA A 258 3.00 -4.52 -3.44
CA ALA A 258 2.37 -3.78 -2.36
C ALA A 258 0.88 -3.47 -2.65
N ASP A 259 0.57 -3.11 -3.89
CA ASP A 259 -0.78 -2.69 -4.26
C ASP A 259 -1.78 -3.86 -4.25
N ASN A 260 -1.34 -5.10 -4.50
CA ASN A 260 -2.19 -6.30 -4.35
C ASN A 260 -2.67 -6.48 -2.91
N TYR A 261 -1.81 -6.23 -1.90
CA TYR A 261 -2.22 -6.26 -0.49
C TYR A 261 -3.21 -5.16 -0.16
N ALA A 262 -2.90 -3.94 -0.61
CA ALA A 262 -3.68 -2.75 -0.31
C ALA A 262 -5.09 -2.84 -0.89
N TRP A 263 -5.22 -3.18 -2.18
CA TRP A 263 -6.51 -3.33 -2.83
C TRP A 263 -7.31 -4.51 -2.30
N MET A 264 -6.67 -5.66 -2.02
CA MET A 264 -7.36 -6.81 -1.46
C MET A 264 -7.98 -6.53 -0.09
N ALA A 265 -7.22 -5.88 0.79
CA ALA A 265 -7.70 -5.53 2.13
C ALA A 265 -8.79 -4.45 2.08
N LEU A 266 -8.65 -3.45 1.19
CA LEU A 266 -9.67 -2.45 0.95
C LEU A 266 -10.95 -3.08 0.41
N ASP A 267 -10.86 -3.93 -0.61
CA ASP A 267 -12.00 -4.66 -1.16
C ASP A 267 -12.72 -5.45 -0.07
N ALA A 268 -11.97 -6.23 0.73
CA ALA A 268 -12.56 -7.05 1.76
C ALA A 268 -13.39 -6.22 2.74
N TYR A 269 -12.87 -5.06 3.14
CA TYR A 269 -13.55 -4.18 4.08
C TYR A 269 -14.71 -3.40 3.44
N VAL A 270 -14.54 -2.86 2.23
CA VAL A 270 -15.60 -2.18 1.47
C VAL A 270 -16.75 -3.14 1.19
N SER A 271 -16.45 -4.33 0.70
CA SER A 271 -17.43 -5.41 0.52
C SER A 271 -18.20 -5.70 1.81
N ARG A 272 -17.51 -5.68 2.96
CA ARG A 272 -18.13 -5.89 4.28
C ARG A 272 -19.06 -4.77 4.73
N ILE A 273 -18.71 -3.51 4.50
CA ILE A 273 -19.54 -2.38 4.96
C ILE A 273 -20.69 -2.09 4.00
N CYS A 274 -20.51 -2.39 2.71
CA CYS A 274 -21.52 -2.16 1.67
C CYS A 274 -22.49 -3.34 1.45
N ALA A 275 -22.15 -4.54 1.95
CA ALA A 275 -23.05 -5.69 1.83
C ALA A 275 -24.39 -5.48 2.56
N THR A 276 -25.48 -5.77 1.86
CA THR A 276 -26.84 -5.75 2.43
C THR A 276 -27.03 -6.81 3.52
N ASP A 277 -26.34 -7.94 3.41
CA ASP A 277 -26.21 -8.96 4.45
C ASP A 277 -24.73 -9.25 4.72
N PRO A 278 -24.15 -8.63 5.77
CA PRO A 278 -22.76 -8.86 6.10
C PRO A 278 -22.53 -10.07 7.02
N SER A 279 -23.53 -10.93 7.23
CA SER A 279 -23.39 -12.09 8.11
C SER A 279 -22.54 -13.20 7.48
N GLY A 280 -21.73 -13.87 8.31
CA GLY A 280 -20.79 -14.90 7.84
C GLY A 280 -19.85 -14.34 6.77
N ASP A 281 -19.75 -15.05 5.65
CA ASP A 281 -18.97 -14.65 4.47
C ASP A 281 -19.86 -14.14 3.31
N ASN A 282 -21.12 -13.77 3.57
CA ASN A 282 -22.04 -13.28 2.52
C ASN A 282 -21.58 -11.95 1.92
N TRP A 283 -20.83 -11.15 2.68
CA TRP A 283 -20.30 -9.88 2.21
C TRP A 283 -19.30 -10.01 1.05
N GLN A 284 -18.61 -11.15 0.92
CA GLN A 284 -17.58 -11.33 -0.11
C GLN A 284 -18.14 -11.23 -1.54
N THR A 285 -19.47 -11.35 -1.70
CA THR A 285 -20.14 -11.27 -3.00
C THR A 285 -20.73 -9.90 -3.30
N PHE A 286 -20.38 -8.86 -2.51
CA PHE A 286 -20.78 -7.48 -2.80
C PHE A 286 -20.35 -7.07 -4.21
N PHE A 287 -19.04 -7.14 -4.49
CA PHE A 287 -18.55 -7.08 -5.86
C PHE A 287 -18.80 -8.41 -6.57
N THR A 288 -19.44 -8.32 -7.73
CA THR A 288 -19.85 -9.48 -8.53
C THR A 288 -18.90 -9.79 -9.66
N GLU A 289 -18.08 -8.82 -10.05
CA GLU A 289 -17.18 -8.87 -11.21
C GLU A 289 -15.71 -8.73 -10.76
N ASN A 290 -14.80 -9.19 -11.61
CA ASN A 290 -13.38 -8.87 -11.50
C ASN A 290 -13.10 -7.50 -12.13
N PRO A 291 -12.00 -6.83 -11.77
CA PRO A 291 -11.51 -5.70 -12.55
C PRO A 291 -11.35 -6.07 -14.03
N PRO A 292 -11.63 -5.15 -14.96
CA PRO A 292 -11.37 -5.38 -16.38
C PRO A 292 -9.87 -5.50 -16.67
N ASP A 293 -9.53 -6.02 -17.84
CA ASP A 293 -8.17 -6.05 -18.36
C ASP A 293 -7.54 -4.66 -18.35
N TYR A 294 -6.26 -4.57 -17.99
CA TYR A 294 -5.56 -3.29 -18.01
C TYR A 294 -5.21 -2.88 -19.45
N GLU A 295 -5.23 -1.57 -19.73
CA GLU A 295 -4.78 -1.04 -21.01
C GLU A 295 -3.26 -1.08 -21.11
N ARG A 296 -2.72 -1.83 -22.08
CA ARG A 296 -1.28 -1.87 -22.39
C ARG A 296 -0.85 -0.55 -23.04
N GLU A 297 0.23 0.06 -22.55
CA GLU A 297 0.71 1.34 -23.08
C GLU A 297 1.17 1.27 -24.56
N ASP A 298 1.49 0.08 -25.07
CA ASP A 298 1.98 -0.13 -26.44
C ASP A 298 0.90 -0.35 -27.51
N ASP A 299 -0.38 -0.51 -27.13
CA ASP A 299 -1.49 -0.79 -28.07
C ASP A 299 -2.22 0.47 -28.55
N SER A 300 -1.68 1.66 -28.29
CA SER A 300 -2.16 2.89 -28.91
C SER A 300 -1.73 2.93 -30.39
N ASP A 301 -2.62 2.43 -31.26
CA ASP A 301 -2.55 2.55 -32.72
C ASP A 301 -2.11 3.98 -33.09
N PRO A 302 -0.92 4.20 -33.68
CA PRO A 302 -0.49 5.54 -34.02
C PRO A 302 -1.50 6.09 -35.01
N GLU A 303 -2.29 7.08 -34.58
CA GLU A 303 -3.27 7.77 -35.41
C GLU A 303 -2.68 7.94 -36.80
N THR A 304 -3.24 7.22 -37.77
CA THR A 304 -2.77 7.29 -39.14
C THR A 304 -2.88 8.75 -39.54
N PRO A 305 -1.77 9.47 -39.82
CA PRO A 305 -1.88 10.88 -40.16
C PRO A 305 -2.75 10.99 -41.41
N PRO A 306 -3.66 11.99 -41.49
CA PRO A 306 -4.51 12.13 -42.66
C PRO A 306 -3.62 12.20 -43.90
N SER A 307 -3.83 11.23 -44.80
CA SER A 307 -3.11 11.13 -46.06
C SER A 307 -3.36 12.39 -46.87
N SER A 308 -2.44 13.35 -46.76
CA SER A 308 -2.34 14.45 -47.70
C SER A 308 -1.76 13.89 -48.99
N ARG A 309 -2.63 13.53 -49.94
CA ARG A 309 -2.26 13.42 -51.34
C ARG A 309 -2.89 14.58 -52.12
N ALA A 310 -1.97 15.44 -52.57
CA ALA A 310 -1.85 16.10 -53.87
C ALA A 310 -3.12 16.60 -54.58
#